data_AF-A0A661H1Y5-F1
#
_entry.id   AF-A0A661H1Y5-F1
#
_cell.length_a   1.000
_cell.length_b   1.000
_cell.length_c   1.000
_cell.angle_alpha   90.00
_cell.angle_beta   90.00
_cell.angle_gamma   90.00
#
_symmetry.space_group_name_H-M   'P 1'
#
loop_
_entity.id
_entity.type
_entity.pdbx_description
1 polymer ?
#
loop_
_entity_poly.entity_id
_entity_poly.type
_entity_poly.pdbx_seq_one_letter_code
_entity_poly.pdbx_strand_id
1 'polypeptide(L)'
;MKRLLLLILAFSLLPACATSPTGRSQLMLISPESAIVQSKKAYLSTVDELNEQDKLVDDPKMVDRVATITGRLVTEAIRAYPGSGKWEWSVAITDDPETVNAWCMAGGRMAVYTGLFEK
;
A
#
# COMPACT_ATOMS: atom_id res chain seq x y z
N MET A 1 -9.90 -45.65 7.87
CA MET A 1 -9.76 -44.72 6.72
C MET A 1 -10.32 -43.33 7.00
N LYS A 2 -11.59 -43.14 7.41
CA LYS A 2 -12.15 -41.80 7.75
C LYS A 2 -11.35 -41.01 8.81
N ARG A 3 -10.88 -41.67 9.88
CA ARG A 3 -10.05 -41.04 10.92
C ARG A 3 -8.68 -40.57 10.41
N LEU A 4 -8.09 -41.32 9.48
CA LEU A 4 -6.82 -40.97 8.84
C LEU A 4 -7.00 -39.77 7.90
N LEU A 5 -8.13 -39.71 7.18
CA LEU A 5 -8.49 -38.57 6.32
C LEU A 5 -8.73 -37.28 7.12
N LEU A 6 -9.39 -37.38 8.27
CA LEU A 6 -9.60 -36.25 9.19
C LEU A 6 -8.28 -35.73 9.77
N LEU A 7 -7.35 -36.63 10.11
CA LEU A 7 -6.02 -36.25 10.58
C LEU A 7 -5.18 -35.58 9.49
N ILE A 8 -5.23 -36.08 8.25
CA ILE A 8 -4.53 -35.46 7.11
C ILE A 8 -5.08 -34.06 6.82
N LEU A 9 -6.41 -33.89 6.84
CA LEU A 9 -7.04 -32.58 6.65
C LEU A 9 -6.68 -31.61 7.79
N ALA A 10 -6.67 -32.07 9.05
CA ALA A 10 -6.24 -31.26 10.18
C ALA A 10 -4.76 -30.85 10.07
N PHE A 11 -3.89 -31.75 9.60
CA PHE A 11 -2.46 -31.46 9.43
C PHE A 11 -2.17 -30.50 8.26
N SER A 12 -3.02 -30.51 7.23
CA SER A 12 -2.92 -29.59 6.08
C SER A 12 -3.21 -28.12 6.41
N LEU A 13 -3.76 -27.83 7.59
CA LEU A 13 -4.06 -26.47 8.06
C LEU A 13 -2.90 -25.83 8.85
N LEU A 14 -1.87 -26.62 9.24
CA LEU A 14 -0.71 -26.13 9.99
C LEU A 14 0.22 -25.15 9.25
N PRO A 15 0.36 -25.13 7.90
CA PRO A 15 1.23 -24.17 7.22
C PRO A 15 0.61 -22.77 7.03
N ALA A 16 -0.55 -22.46 7.60
CA ALA A 16 -1.22 -21.15 7.45
C ALA A 16 -0.54 -19.99 8.22
N CYS A 17 0.53 -20.25 8.96
CA CYS A 17 1.32 -19.19 9.60
C CYS A 17 2.21 -18.49 8.56
N ALA A 18 1.79 -17.32 8.10
CA ALA A 18 2.63 -16.46 7.26
C ALA A 18 3.45 -15.51 8.14
N THR A 19 4.69 -15.25 7.72
CA THR A 19 5.55 -14.24 8.35
C THR A 19 5.52 -12.97 7.50
N SER A 20 5.23 -11.82 8.12
CA SER A 20 5.23 -10.54 7.44
C SER A 20 6.64 -10.17 6.93
N PRO A 21 6.77 -9.22 5.99
CA PRO A 21 8.07 -8.67 5.61
C PRO A 21 8.89 -8.09 6.77
N THR A 22 8.22 -7.75 7.88
CA THR A 22 8.84 -7.24 9.12
C THR A 22 9.15 -8.32 10.15
N GLY A 23 8.99 -9.60 9.80
CA GLY A 23 9.31 -10.73 10.69
C GLY A 23 8.21 -11.08 11.70
N ARG A 24 7.02 -10.49 11.59
CA ARG A 24 5.90 -10.77 12.50
C ARG A 24 5.11 -11.97 12.01
N SER A 25 4.94 -12.98 12.84
CA SER A 25 4.03 -14.10 12.56
C SER A 25 2.59 -13.67 12.82
N GLN A 26 1.74 -13.79 11.80
CA GLN A 26 0.31 -13.48 11.92
C GLN A 26 -0.51 -14.33 10.96
N LEU A 27 -1.79 -14.53 11.29
CA LEU A 27 -2.72 -15.17 10.39
C LEU A 27 -3.06 -14.20 9.24
N MET A 28 -2.78 -14.62 8.00
CA MET A 28 -3.13 -13.85 6.79
C MET A 28 -4.40 -14.43 6.18
N LEU A 29 -5.53 -13.72 6.31
CA LEU A 29 -6.82 -14.13 5.75
C LEU A 29 -6.90 -13.93 4.23
N ILE A 30 -6.11 -12.99 3.71
CA ILE A 30 -5.98 -12.71 2.27
C ILE A 30 -4.52 -12.78 1.87
N SER A 31 -4.26 -13.17 0.62
CA SER A 31 -2.89 -13.17 0.10
C SER A 31 -2.38 -11.75 -0.14
N PRO A 32 -1.06 -11.50 -0.04
CA PRO A 32 -0.46 -10.22 -0.39
C PRO A 32 -0.84 -9.73 -1.79
N GLU A 33 -0.89 -10.63 -2.77
CA GLU A 33 -1.25 -10.30 -4.16
C GLU A 33 -2.70 -9.85 -4.27
N SER A 34 -3.62 -10.52 -3.55
CA SER A 34 -5.02 -10.12 -3.52
C SER A 34 -5.18 -8.72 -2.89
N ALA A 35 -4.45 -8.45 -1.81
CA ALA A 35 -4.43 -7.14 -1.17
C ALA A 35 -3.92 -6.04 -2.13
N ILE A 36 -2.89 -6.32 -2.93
CA ILE A 36 -2.37 -5.39 -3.94
C ILE A 36 -3.43 -5.06 -5.00
N VAL A 37 -4.11 -6.08 -5.54
CA VAL A 37 -5.15 -5.88 -6.58
C VAL A 37 -6.32 -5.06 -6.04
N GLN A 38 -6.81 -5.40 -4.84
CA GLN A 38 -7.91 -4.66 -4.21
C GLN A 38 -7.50 -3.22 -3.86
N SER A 39 -6.28 -3.05 -3.36
CA SER A 39 -5.71 -1.73 -3.05
C SER A 39 -5.61 -0.83 -4.28
N LYS A 40 -5.15 -1.38 -5.43
CA LYS A 40 -5.10 -0.62 -6.70
C LYS A 40 -6.49 -0.12 -7.08
N LYS A 41 -7.51 -0.97 -7.00
CA LYS A 41 -8.90 -0.58 -7.35
C LYS A 41 -9.43 0.52 -6.42
N ALA A 42 -9.26 0.35 -5.11
CA ALA A 42 -9.71 1.32 -4.12
C ALA A 42 -9.00 2.67 -4.29
N TYR A 43 -7.67 2.64 -4.46
CA TYR A 43 -6.87 3.85 -4.68
C TYR A 43 -7.32 4.63 -5.91
N LEU A 44 -7.47 3.96 -7.06
CA LEU A 44 -7.88 4.64 -8.30
C LEU A 44 -9.27 5.27 -8.12
N SER A 45 -10.22 4.55 -7.52
CA SER A 45 -11.54 5.11 -7.22
C SER A 45 -11.49 6.36 -6.36
N THR A 46 -10.64 6.40 -5.33
CA THR A 46 -10.47 7.58 -4.47
C THR A 46 -9.80 8.74 -5.21
N VAL A 47 -8.76 8.45 -6.01
CA VAL A 47 -8.07 9.49 -6.79
C VAL A 47 -8.99 10.08 -7.85
N ASP A 48 -9.80 9.25 -8.52
CA ASP A 48 -10.79 9.70 -9.50
C ASP A 48 -11.83 10.62 -8.85
N GLU A 49 -12.35 10.27 -7.67
CA GLU A 49 -13.27 11.12 -6.90
C GLU A 49 -12.62 12.46 -6.50
N LEU A 50 -11.35 12.45 -6.06
CA LEU A 50 -10.62 13.67 -5.73
C LEU A 50 -10.38 14.54 -6.96
N ASN A 51 -10.12 13.94 -8.12
CA ASN A 51 -9.96 14.64 -9.39
C ASN A 51 -11.28 15.30 -9.83
N GLU A 52 -12.42 14.59 -9.69
CA GLU A 52 -13.75 15.16 -9.97
C GLU A 52 -14.08 16.35 -9.04
N GLN A 53 -13.52 16.36 -7.83
CA GLN A 53 -13.66 17.45 -6.87
C GLN A 53 -12.63 18.59 -7.06
N ASP A 54 -11.76 18.52 -8.07
CA ASP A 54 -10.67 19.47 -8.31
C ASP A 54 -9.71 19.60 -7.10
N LYS A 55 -9.50 18.50 -6.37
CA LYS A 55 -8.67 18.44 -5.16
C LYS A 55 -7.29 17.85 -5.40
N LEU A 56 -6.90 17.56 -6.64
CA LEU A 56 -5.56 17.05 -6.92
C LEU A 56 -4.62 18.21 -7.23
N VAL A 57 -3.48 18.25 -6.56
CA VAL A 57 -2.46 19.26 -6.82
C VAL A 57 -1.66 18.88 -8.07
N ASP A 58 -1.54 19.82 -9.00
CA ASP A 58 -0.74 19.72 -10.22
C ASP A 58 0.45 20.71 -10.28
N ASP A 59 0.66 21.51 -9.22
CA ASP A 59 1.80 22.44 -9.13
C ASP A 59 3.13 21.72 -9.35
N PRO A 60 3.91 22.07 -10.40
CA PRO A 60 5.11 21.32 -10.76
C PRO A 60 6.16 21.27 -9.66
N LYS A 61 6.26 22.31 -8.81
CA LYS A 61 7.26 22.36 -7.73
C LYS A 61 6.88 21.42 -6.59
N MET A 62 5.61 21.40 -6.21
CA MET A 62 5.12 20.49 -5.19
C MET A 62 5.21 19.04 -5.65
N VAL A 63 4.81 18.76 -6.90
CA VAL A 63 4.93 17.43 -7.49
C VAL A 63 6.39 16.96 -7.51
N ASP A 64 7.33 17.79 -7.97
CA ASP A 64 8.76 17.45 -8.00
C ASP A 64 9.34 17.19 -6.59
N ARG A 65 8.97 18.03 -5.62
CA ARG A 65 9.40 17.85 -4.23
C ARG A 65 8.91 16.52 -3.66
N VAL A 66 7.63 16.21 -3.82
CA VAL A 66 7.03 14.96 -3.33
C VAL A 66 7.63 13.76 -4.06
N ALA A 67 7.77 13.81 -5.38
CA ALA A 67 8.40 12.76 -6.18
C ALA A 67 9.85 12.50 -5.76
N THR A 68 10.64 13.55 -5.48
CA THR A 68 12.02 13.42 -5.03
C THR A 68 12.12 12.73 -3.67
N ILE A 69 11.31 13.14 -2.70
CA ILE A 69 11.31 12.55 -1.35
C ILE A 69 10.86 11.09 -1.43
N THR A 70 9.74 10.83 -2.10
CA THR A 70 9.15 9.50 -2.19
C THR A 70 10.03 8.55 -3.01
N GLY A 71 10.71 9.02 -4.06
CA GLY A 71 11.70 8.24 -4.80
C GLY A 71 12.86 7.74 -3.93
N ARG A 72 13.36 8.57 -3.00
CA ARG A 72 14.37 8.15 -2.01
C ARG A 72 13.82 7.09 -1.06
N LEU A 73 12.58 7.25 -0.58
CA LEU A 73 11.92 6.26 0.28
C LEU A 73 11.69 4.94 -0.45
N VAL A 74 11.23 4.97 -1.70
CA VAL A 74 11.03 3.79 -2.55
C VAL A 74 12.35 3.06 -2.78
N THR A 75 13.45 3.77 -2.99
CA THR A 75 14.79 3.16 -3.13
C THR A 75 15.16 2.32 -1.90
N GLU A 76 14.94 2.85 -0.70
CA GLU A 76 15.19 2.12 0.55
C GLU A 76 14.18 1.00 0.78
N ALA A 77 12.90 1.20 0.41
CA ALA A 77 11.87 0.17 0.49
C ALA A 77 12.20 -1.04 -0.40
N ILE A 78 12.70 -0.81 -1.61
CA ILE A 78 13.15 -1.87 -2.52
C ILE A 78 14.37 -2.59 -1.95
N ARG A 79 15.31 -1.87 -1.33
CA ARG A 79 16.47 -2.50 -0.66
C ARG A 79 16.02 -3.43 0.47
N ALA A 80 15.09 -2.97 1.31
CA ALA A 80 14.58 -3.74 2.45
C ALA A 80 13.64 -4.87 2.02
N TYR A 81 12.86 -4.67 0.95
CA TYR A 81 11.89 -5.61 0.44
C TYR A 81 11.95 -5.65 -1.11
N PRO A 82 12.87 -6.43 -1.70
CA PRO A 82 13.13 -6.44 -3.15
C PRO A 82 11.90 -6.70 -4.03
N GLY A 83 10.92 -7.45 -3.53
CA GLY A 83 9.66 -7.70 -4.22
C GLY A 83 8.86 -6.44 -4.54
N SER A 84 9.03 -5.36 -3.76
CA SER A 84 8.37 -4.08 -4.00
C SER A 84 8.91 -3.31 -5.21
N GLY A 85 10.06 -3.71 -5.78
CA GLY A 85 10.55 -3.12 -7.02
C GLY A 85 9.62 -3.34 -8.22
N LYS A 86 8.68 -4.28 -8.10
CA LYS A 86 7.65 -4.57 -9.12
C LYS A 86 6.34 -3.83 -8.88
N TRP A 87 6.23 -3.07 -7.80
CA TRP A 87 5.01 -2.34 -7.47
C TRP A 87 4.85 -1.10 -8.36
N GLU A 88 3.60 -0.73 -8.62
CA GLU A 88 3.26 0.47 -9.36
C GLU A 88 3.19 1.66 -8.38
N TRP A 89 4.37 2.14 -7.97
CA TRP A 89 4.49 3.24 -7.03
C TRP A 89 3.86 4.52 -7.58
N SER A 90 2.99 5.14 -6.80
CA SER A 90 2.35 6.41 -7.16
C SER A 90 1.98 7.20 -5.92
N VAL A 91 2.00 8.53 -6.03
CA VAL A 91 1.61 9.44 -4.95
C VAL A 91 0.58 10.43 -5.49
N ALA A 92 -0.62 10.42 -4.93
CA ALA A 92 -1.59 11.49 -5.13
C ALA A 92 -1.34 12.60 -4.10
N ILE A 93 -1.37 13.85 -4.55
CA ILE A 93 -1.26 15.01 -3.67
C ILE A 93 -2.63 15.65 -3.63
N THR A 94 -3.25 15.65 -2.45
CA THR A 94 -4.58 16.19 -2.24
C THR A 94 -4.48 17.58 -1.65
N ASP A 95 -5.16 18.54 -2.27
CA ASP A 95 -5.31 19.89 -1.73
C ASP A 95 -6.31 19.87 -0.58
N ASP A 96 -5.77 19.84 0.64
CA ASP A 96 -6.49 19.93 1.90
C ASP A 96 -5.52 20.47 2.96
N PRO A 97 -5.42 21.81 3.13
CA PRO A 97 -4.46 22.44 4.03
C PRO A 97 -4.80 22.24 5.53
N GLU A 98 -6.00 21.77 5.85
CA GLU A 98 -6.43 21.55 7.23
C GLU A 98 -6.15 20.10 7.69
N THR A 99 -6.05 19.16 6.75
CA THR A 99 -5.76 17.76 7.04
C THR A 99 -4.26 17.50 7.12
N VAL A 100 -3.72 17.36 8.34
CA VAL A 100 -2.32 16.94 8.59
C VAL A 100 -2.22 15.41 8.52
N ASN A 101 -2.11 14.85 7.31
CA ASN A 101 -2.08 13.39 7.14
C ASN A 101 -1.35 12.93 5.86
N ALA A 102 -1.02 11.63 5.82
CA ALA A 102 -0.65 10.88 4.63
C ALA A 102 -1.00 9.40 4.85
N TRP A 103 -1.28 8.68 3.76
CA TRP A 103 -1.63 7.26 3.83
C TRP A 103 -1.07 6.46 2.66
N CYS A 104 -1.04 5.14 2.83
CA CYS A 104 -0.58 4.21 1.81
C CYS A 104 -1.41 2.93 1.79
N MET A 105 -1.51 2.31 0.61
CA MET A 105 -2.13 1.01 0.39
C MET A 105 -1.13 0.02 -0.24
N ALA A 106 -1.48 -1.26 -0.23
CA ALA A 106 -0.61 -2.30 -0.78
C ALA A 106 -0.30 -2.05 -2.27
N GLY A 107 0.92 -2.37 -2.68
CA GLY A 107 1.36 -2.18 -4.07
C GLY A 107 1.86 -0.78 -4.39
N GLY A 108 2.25 -0.01 -3.37
CA GLY A 108 2.96 1.26 -3.54
C GLY A 108 2.08 2.48 -3.84
N ARG A 109 0.79 2.38 -3.53
CA ARG A 109 -0.17 3.48 -3.71
C ARG A 109 -0.15 4.38 -2.48
N MET A 110 0.19 5.64 -2.65
CA MET A 110 0.34 6.61 -1.56
C MET A 110 -0.49 7.85 -1.85
N ALA A 111 -0.90 8.53 -0.78
CA ALA A 111 -1.42 9.89 -0.90
C ALA A 111 -0.96 10.75 0.27
N VAL A 112 -0.89 12.05 0.03
CA VAL A 112 -0.50 13.05 1.01
C VAL A 112 -1.37 14.29 0.84
N TYR A 113 -1.75 14.91 1.96
CA TYR A 113 -2.53 16.14 1.98
C TYR A 113 -1.62 17.36 2.15
N THR A 114 -1.96 18.49 1.53
CA THR A 114 -1.17 19.73 1.62
C THR A 114 -1.00 20.22 3.06
N GLY A 115 -1.97 19.95 3.94
CA GLY A 115 -1.88 20.26 5.37
C GLY A 115 -0.69 19.61 6.08
N LEU A 116 -0.15 18.51 5.56
CA LEU A 116 1.07 17.89 6.11
C LEU A 116 2.33 18.74 5.88
N PHE A 117 2.33 19.65 4.90
CA PHE A 117 3.48 20.50 4.57
C PHE A 117 3.39 21.91 5.14
N GLU A 118 2.19 22.38 5.42
CA GLU A 118 1.89 23.80 5.70
C GLU A 118 1.66 24.11 7.19
N LYS A 119 1.46 23.08 8.02
CA LYS A 119 1.28 23.20 9.47
C LYS A 119 2.51 22.72 10.22
#